data_AF-A0A1W9T956-F1
#
_entry.id   AF-A0A1W9T956-F1
#
_cell.length_a   1.000
_cell.length_b   1.000
_cell.length_c   1.000
_cell.angle_alpha   90.00
_cell.angle_beta   90.00
_cell.angle_gamma   90.00
#
_symmetry.space_group_name_H-M   'P 1'
#
loop_
_entity.id
_entity.type
_entity.pdbx_description
1 polymer ?
#
loop_
_entity_poly.entity_id
_entity_poly.type
_entity_poly.pdbx_seq_one_letter_code
_entity_poly.pdbx_strand_id
1 'polypeptide(L)'
;MAKQEYSNYQKKVIQNYYQHKDTIILTRLQELVTDLYLAETPAKTKKLWQQVEKALDKMKLKPAIKSRVIEKQSVEILAKNLNEWLKV
;
A
#
# COMPACT_ATOMS: atom_id res chain seq x y z
N MET A 1 -21.44 -11.49 -8.99
CA MET A 1 -20.98 -10.11 -8.70
C MET A 1 -21.01 -9.91 -7.19
N ALA A 2 -19.87 -9.94 -6.51
CA ALA A 2 -19.80 -9.66 -5.07
C ALA A 2 -19.27 -8.24 -4.89
N LYS A 3 -20.16 -7.35 -4.43
CA LYS A 3 -19.87 -5.95 -4.11
C LYS A 3 -19.01 -5.97 -2.84
N GLN A 4 -17.70 -5.78 -2.96
CA GLN A 4 -16.82 -5.68 -1.80
C GLN A 4 -17.11 -4.37 -1.07
N GLU A 5 -17.82 -4.45 0.05
CA GLU A 5 -18.11 -3.31 0.89
C GLU A 5 -16.88 -2.96 1.71
N TYR A 6 -16.25 -1.83 1.38
CA TYR A 6 -15.11 -1.33 2.13
C TYR A 6 -15.56 -0.87 3.52
N SER A 7 -14.89 -1.39 4.56
CA SER A 7 -15.17 -1.08 5.96
C SER A 7 -14.93 0.41 6.27
N ASN A 8 -15.70 0.97 7.20
CA ASN A 8 -15.57 2.37 7.63
C ASN A 8 -14.15 2.75 8.07
N TYR A 9 -13.38 1.77 8.54
CA TYR A 9 -11.96 1.94 8.84
C TYR A 9 -11.15 2.33 7.60
N GLN A 10 -11.39 1.69 6.46
CA GLN A 10 -10.69 1.94 5.20
C GLN A 10 -10.98 3.36 4.68
N LYS A 11 -12.23 3.82 4.82
CA LYS A 11 -12.62 5.20 4.48
C LYS A 11 -11.93 6.25 5.36
N LYS A 12 -11.80 5.96 6.66
CA LYS A 12 -11.18 6.86 7.64
C LYS A 12 -9.66 7.00 7.42
N VAL A 13 -9.00 5.93 7.00
CA VAL A 13 -7.57 5.95 6.64
C VAL A 13 -7.30 6.84 5.43
N ILE A 14 -8.25 6.97 4.50
CA ILE A 14 -8.14 7.83 3.31
C ILE A 14 -8.20 9.33 3.68
N GLN A 15 -8.95 9.72 4.72
CA GLN A 15 -9.15 11.15 5.04
C GLN A 15 -7.97 11.82 5.76
N ASN A 16 -7.15 11.09 6.52
CA ASN A 16 -6.05 11.68 7.31
C ASN A 16 -4.76 11.98 6.51
N TYR A 17 -4.84 12.01 5.18
CA TYR A 17 -3.78 11.79 4.19
C TYR A 17 -2.85 12.99 3.84
N TYR A 18 -3.06 14.20 4.35
CA TYR A 18 -2.47 15.43 3.75
C TYR A 18 -1.36 16.17 4.54
N GLN A 19 -0.39 15.51 5.17
CA GLN A 19 0.72 16.20 5.89
C GLN A 19 2.12 15.56 5.69
N HIS A 20 3.05 16.27 5.00
CA HIS A 20 4.55 16.18 4.96
C HIS A 20 5.27 15.24 3.98
N LYS A 21 6.21 15.74 3.14
CA LYS A 21 7.00 15.11 2.05
C LYS A 21 7.31 13.58 2.04
N ASP A 22 7.40 12.87 3.16
CA ASP A 22 7.36 11.38 3.19
C ASP A 22 5.97 10.85 2.79
N THR A 23 4.92 11.67 3.00
CA THR A 23 3.58 11.49 2.47
C THR A 23 3.64 11.15 1.01
N ILE A 24 4.36 11.85 0.14
CA ILE A 24 4.24 11.56 -1.31
C ILE A 24 4.51 10.07 -1.63
N ILE A 25 5.48 9.45 -0.96
CA ILE A 25 5.75 8.01 -1.14
C ILE A 25 4.71 7.16 -0.39
N LEU A 26 4.32 7.53 0.83
CA LEU A 26 3.28 6.84 1.60
C LEU A 26 1.89 6.91 0.93
N THR A 27 1.48 8.10 0.53
CA THR A 27 0.42 8.46 -0.42
C THR A 27 0.46 7.57 -1.64
N ARG A 28 1.60 7.49 -2.33
CA ARG A 28 1.73 6.62 -3.50
C ARG A 28 1.52 5.14 -3.16
N LEU A 29 2.03 4.68 -2.03
CA LEU A 29 1.83 3.32 -1.56
C LEU A 29 0.37 3.05 -1.18
N GLN A 30 -0.36 4.03 -0.65
CA GLN A 30 -1.80 3.94 -0.38
C GLN A 30 -2.63 3.87 -1.67
N GLU A 31 -2.30 4.67 -2.68
CA GLU A 31 -2.89 4.55 -4.02
C GLU A 31 -2.67 3.14 -4.58
N LEU A 32 -1.43 2.65 -4.51
CA LEU A 32 -1.07 1.32 -5.00
C LEU A 32 -1.80 0.20 -4.24
N VAL A 33 -2.05 0.34 -2.93
CA VAL A 33 -2.89 -0.60 -2.17
C VAL A 33 -4.32 -0.62 -2.72
N THR A 34 -4.89 0.56 -3.00
CA THR A 34 -6.24 0.67 -3.57
C THR A 34 -6.29 0.04 -4.97
N ASP A 35 -5.32 0.37 -5.83
CA ASP A 35 -5.20 -0.22 -7.16
C ASP A 35 -5.03 -1.76 -7.11
N LEU A 36 -4.29 -2.27 -6.12
CA LEU A 36 -4.10 -3.71 -5.90
C LEU A 36 -5.39 -4.39 -5.48
N TYR A 37 -6.21 -3.76 -4.62
CA TYR A 37 -7.54 -4.28 -4.28
C TYR A 37 -8.49 -4.29 -5.48
N LEU A 38 -8.34 -3.35 -6.41
CA LEU A 38 -9.15 -3.23 -7.62
C LEU A 38 -8.54 -3.95 -8.84
N ALA A 39 -7.43 -4.66 -8.66
CA ALA A 39 -6.76 -5.34 -9.76
C ALA A 39 -7.44 -6.69 -10.05
N GLU A 40 -8.11 -6.77 -11.20
CA GLU A 40 -8.85 -7.97 -11.61
C GLU A 40 -8.01 -8.94 -12.45
N THR A 41 -6.79 -8.56 -12.86
CA THR A 41 -5.93 -9.39 -13.72
C THR A 41 -4.55 -9.62 -13.10
N PRO A 42 -3.98 -10.83 -13.23
CA PRO A 42 -2.63 -11.14 -12.73
C PRO A 42 -1.56 -10.22 -13.33
N ALA A 43 -1.70 -9.83 -14.60
CA ALA A 43 -0.77 -8.93 -15.27
C ALA A 43 -0.78 -7.52 -14.67
N LYS A 44 -1.97 -6.99 -14.33
CA LYS A 44 -2.12 -5.69 -13.64
C LYS A 44 -1.55 -5.77 -12.23
N THR A 45 -1.89 -6.82 -11.48
CA THR A 45 -1.38 -7.06 -10.12
C THR A 45 0.15 -7.11 -10.09
N LYS A 46 0.78 -7.84 -11.02
CA LYS A 46 2.25 -7.89 -11.13
C LYS A 46 2.87 -6.51 -11.37
N LYS A 47 2.30 -5.71 -12.29
CA LYS A 47 2.78 -4.34 -12.56
C LYS A 47 2.64 -3.43 -11.35
N LEU A 48 1.57 -3.57 -10.58
CA LEU A 48 1.36 -2.79 -9.35
C LEU A 48 2.38 -3.17 -8.27
N TRP A 49 2.68 -4.46 -8.10
CA TRP A 49 3.72 -4.90 -7.16
C TRP A 49 5.12 -4.41 -7.53
N GLN A 50 5.45 -4.31 -8.81
CA GLN A 50 6.70 -3.67 -9.26
C GLN A 50 6.76 -2.18 -8.89
N GLN A 51 5.62 -1.48 -8.89
CA GLN A 51 5.56 -0.09 -8.45
C GLN A 51 5.66 0.03 -6.93
N VAL A 52 5.06 -0.90 -6.18
CA VAL A 52 5.21 -0.99 -4.71
C VAL A 52 6.67 -1.17 -4.35
N GLU A 53 7.38 -2.10 -4.98
CA GLU A 53 8.80 -2.32 -4.73
C GLU A 53 9.64 -1.04 -4.93
N LYS A 54 9.45 -0.37 -6.07
CA LYS A 54 10.14 0.90 -6.38
C LYS A 54 9.82 2.01 -5.39
N ALA A 55 8.60 2.06 -4.86
CA ALA A 55 8.21 3.02 -3.85
C ALA A 55 8.83 2.69 -2.49
N LEU A 56 8.85 1.42 -2.09
CA LEU A 56 9.50 0.95 -0.87
C LEU A 56 11.02 1.16 -0.91
N ASP A 57 11.68 1.05 -2.07
CA ASP A 57 13.11 1.37 -2.24
C ASP A 57 13.46 2.82 -1.92
N LYS A 58 12.50 3.73 -2.12
CA LYS A 58 12.69 5.15 -1.80
C LYS A 58 12.47 5.43 -0.31
N MET A 59 11.88 4.48 0.43
CA MET A 59 11.73 4.60 1.86
C MET A 59 12.99 4.08 2.56
N LYS A 60 13.45 4.79 3.60
CA LYS A 60 14.59 4.35 4.44
C LYS A 60 14.17 3.27 5.44
N LEU A 61 13.49 2.22 4.97
CA LEU A 61 13.01 1.10 5.78
C LEU A 61 14.11 0.05 6.01
N LYS A 62 13.97 -0.74 7.08
CA LYS A 62 14.81 -1.93 7.27
C LYS A 62 14.57 -2.92 6.11
N PRO A 63 15.62 -3.50 5.50
CA PRO A 63 15.48 -4.39 4.33
C PRO A 63 14.61 -5.63 4.60
N ALA A 64 14.62 -6.13 5.84
CA ALA A 64 13.76 -7.24 6.26
C ALA A 64 12.25 -6.94 6.14
N ILE A 65 11.84 -5.68 6.34
CA ILE A 65 10.44 -5.27 6.20
C ILE A 65 10.05 -5.26 4.72
N LYS A 66 10.89 -4.68 3.86
CA LYS A 66 10.68 -4.68 2.41
C LYS A 66 10.57 -6.10 1.86
N SER A 67 11.53 -6.97 2.18
CA SER A 67 11.56 -8.36 1.70
C SER A 67 10.27 -9.09 2.06
N ARG A 68 9.85 -9.01 3.34
CA ARG A 68 8.60 -9.65 3.79
C ARG A 68 7.35 -9.17 3.04
N VAL A 69 7.28 -7.88 2.68
CA VAL A 69 6.14 -7.34 1.91
C VAL A 69 6.17 -7.85 0.46
N ILE A 70 7.32 -7.80 -0.19
CA ILE A 70 7.48 -8.16 -1.60
C ILE A 70 7.40 -9.67 -1.81
N GLU A 71 8.01 -10.49 -0.95
CA GLU A 71 7.95 -11.95 -1.06
C GLU A 71 6.53 -12.48 -0.89
N LYS A 72 5.76 -11.88 0.03
CA LYS A 72 4.38 -12.31 0.28
C LYS A 72 3.37 -11.72 -0.69
N GLN A 73 3.72 -10.65 -1.42
CA GLN A 73 2.82 -9.89 -2.28
C GLN A 73 1.41 -9.73 -1.67
N SER A 74 1.37 -9.48 -0.36
CA SER A 74 0.12 -9.45 0.41
C SER A 74 -0.29 -8.00 0.63
N VAL A 75 -1.41 -7.62 0.02
CA VAL A 75 -1.99 -6.28 0.12
C VAL A 75 -2.31 -5.93 1.57
N GLU A 76 -2.75 -6.90 2.37
CA GLU A 76 -3.06 -6.73 3.80
C GLU A 76 -1.81 -6.41 4.63
N ILE A 77 -0.68 -7.08 4.34
CA ILE A 77 0.60 -6.81 5.03
C ILE A 77 1.09 -5.41 4.66
N LEU A 78 1.01 -5.03 3.39
CA LEU A 78 1.36 -3.68 2.94
C LEU A 78 0.48 -2.61 3.62
N ALA A 79 -0.85 -2.81 3.65
CA ALA A 79 -1.79 -1.90 4.28
C ALA A 79 -1.56 -1.76 5.79
N LYS A 80 -1.29 -2.89 6.48
CA LYS A 80 -0.97 -2.86 7.92
C LYS A 80 0.31 -2.08 8.19
N ASN A 81 1.37 -2.30 7.41
CA ASN A 81 2.62 -1.58 7.56
C ASN A 81 2.45 -0.08 7.29
N LEU A 82 1.70 0.30 6.25
CA LEU A 82 1.38 1.71 5.96
C LEU A 82 0.68 2.39 7.13
N ASN A 83 -0.28 1.72 7.76
CA ASN A 83 -0.96 2.25 8.93
C ASN A 83 0.00 2.53 10.10
N GLU A 84 1.03 1.71 10.28
CA GLU A 84 2.04 1.95 11.31
C GLU A 84 2.99 3.08 10.92
N TRP A 85 3.38 3.18 9.64
CA TRP A 85 4.24 4.26 9.13
C TRP A 85 3.58 5.64 9.10
N LEU A 86 2.24 5.69 9.07
CA LEU A 86 1.45 6.93 9.06
C LEU A 86 1.09 7.44 10.46
N LYS A 87 1.28 6.63 11.51
CA LYS A 87 1.01 7.00 12.91
C LYS A 87 2.15 7.80 13.56
N VAL A 88 3.17 8.14 12.79
CA VAL A 88 4.39 8.83 13.24
C VAL A 88 4.15 10.33 13.30
#